data_AF-A0A257WTR3-F1
#
_entry.id   AF-A0A257WTR3-F1
#
_cell.length_a   1.000
_cell.length_b   1.000
_cell.length_c   1.000
_cell.angle_alpha   90.00
_cell.angle_beta   90.00
_cell.angle_gamma   90.00
#
_symmetry.space_group_name_H-M   'P 1'
#
loop_
_entity.id
_entity.type
_entity.pdbx_description
1 polymer ?
#
loop_
_entity_poly.entity_id
_entity_poly.type
_entity_poly.pdbx_seq_one_letter_code
_entity_poly.pdbx_strand_id
1 'polypeptide(L)'
;MADRHFHLVGEDLAEADGVGRLGDLIETFFAHHTRANRVEYRIEVQPGLPQIAIDGAQIRRLLSNLIRNAEQAQPNGGEITVRCFAPDHAEMFPGEMVTDTNFQPSGLAIEVEDKGEGIT
;
A
#
# COMPACT_ATOMS: atom_id res chain seq x y z
N MET A 1 -18.44 -4.76 -0.42
CA MET A 1 -17.23 -3.96 -0.18
C MET A 1 -16.08 -4.93 -0.17
N ALA A 2 -15.13 -4.80 -1.09
CA ALA A 2 -13.93 -5.62 -1.10
C ALA A 2 -12.79 -4.77 -0.55
N ASP A 3 -12.33 -5.12 0.64
CA ASP A 3 -11.13 -4.54 1.24
C ASP A 3 -9.94 -5.43 0.87
N ARG A 4 -8.90 -4.85 0.24
CA ARG A 4 -7.68 -5.56 -0.10
C ARG A 4 -6.50 -4.93 0.63
N HIS A 5 -6.00 -5.66 1.61
CA HIS A 5 -4.90 -5.25 2.46
C HIS A 5 -3.59 -5.97 2.08
N PHE A 6 -2.51 -5.21 1.88
CA PHE A 6 -1.18 -5.76 1.61
C PHE A 6 -0.15 -5.24 2.62
N HIS A 7 0.50 -6.18 3.32
CA HIS A 7 1.60 -5.91 4.23
C HIS A 7 2.95 -6.02 3.51
N LEU A 8 3.78 -4.99 3.62
CA LEU A 8 5.18 -5.02 3.19
C LEU A 8 6.08 -4.97 4.43
N VAL A 9 6.81 -6.05 4.67
CA VAL A 9 7.87 -6.09 5.69
C VAL A 9 9.19 -5.76 5.00
N GLY A 10 9.82 -4.66 5.38
CA GLY A 10 11.18 -4.32 4.96
C GLY A 10 12.15 -4.43 6.13
N GLU A 11 13.43 -4.62 5.84
CA GLU A 11 14.49 -4.49 6.86
C GLU A 11 14.84 -3.00 7.03
N ASP A 12 15.02 -2.56 8.28
CA ASP A 12 15.51 -1.22 8.61
C ASP A 12 16.98 -1.12 8.17
N LEU A 13 17.27 -0.31 7.16
CA LEU A 13 18.60 -0.23 6.56
C LEU A 13 19.10 1.22 6.58
N ALA A 14 20.11 1.44 7.41
CA ALA A 14 20.79 2.73 7.58
C ALA A 14 21.55 3.19 6.33
N GLU A 15 21.84 2.30 5.37
CA GLU A 15 22.60 2.61 4.16
C GLU A 15 22.16 1.67 3.02
N ALA A 16 21.35 2.16 2.08
CA ALA A 16 21.16 1.47 0.80
C ALA A 16 20.93 2.50 -0.32
N ASP A 17 21.89 2.53 -1.25
CA ASP A 17 21.81 3.29 -2.49
C ASP A 17 20.72 2.68 -3.39
N GLY A 18 19.51 3.25 -3.31
CA GLY A 18 18.32 2.77 -4.04
C GLY A 18 17.01 2.75 -3.23
N VAL A 19 17.01 3.29 -2.02
CA VAL A 19 15.82 3.36 -1.15
C VAL A 19 14.82 4.38 -1.70
N GLY A 20 13.70 3.88 -2.24
CA GLY A 20 12.53 4.70 -2.49
C GLY A 20 11.70 4.84 -1.21
N ARG A 21 11.20 6.05 -0.92
CA ARG A 21 10.16 6.20 0.09
C ARG A 21 8.85 5.67 -0.50
N LEU A 22 8.19 4.76 0.20
CA LEU A 22 6.95 4.15 -0.32
C LEU A 22 5.88 5.20 -0.65
N GLY A 23 5.77 6.24 0.19
CA GLY A 23 4.91 7.39 -0.06
C GLY A 23 5.20 8.04 -1.41
N ASP A 24 6.45 8.40 -1.68
CA ASP A 24 6.88 9.02 -2.94
C ASP A 24 6.57 8.13 -4.16
N LEU A 25 6.70 6.80 -4.03
CA LEU A 25 6.35 5.86 -5.09
C LEU A 25 4.85 5.83 -5.37
N ILE A 26 4.02 5.87 -4.33
CA ILE A 26 2.56 5.94 -4.47
C ILE A 26 2.16 7.26 -5.12
N GLU A 27 2.71 8.39 -4.66
CA GLU A 27 2.45 9.70 -5.25
C GLU A 27 2.87 9.74 -6.73
N THR A 28 4.08 9.26 -7.05
CA THR A 28 4.59 9.19 -8.43
C THR A 28 3.72 8.29 -9.30
N PHE A 29 3.25 7.15 -8.78
CA PHE A 29 2.33 6.28 -9.48
C PHE A 29 1.06 7.04 -9.90
N PHE A 30 0.42 7.74 -8.95
CA PHE A 30 -0.82 8.46 -9.22
C PHE A 30 -0.66 9.75 -10.02
N ALA A 31 0.53 10.36 -10.00
CA ALA A 31 0.86 11.47 -10.90
C ALA A 31 0.84 11.06 -12.38
N HIS A 32 1.12 9.80 -12.68
CA HIS A 32 1.17 9.25 -14.03
C HIS A 32 0.03 8.27 -14.35
N HIS A 33 -0.83 7.95 -13.38
CA HIS A 33 -1.94 7.03 -13.59
C HIS A 33 -3.07 7.67 -14.39
N THR A 34 -3.47 7.01 -15.48
CA THR A 34 -4.67 7.39 -16.23
C THR A 34 -5.90 7.02 -15.42
N ARG A 35 -6.59 8.02 -14.87
CA ARG A 35 -7.80 7.82 -14.07
C ARG A 35 -8.95 7.26 -14.91
N ALA A 36 -9.63 6.24 -14.38
CA ALA A 36 -10.85 5.72 -14.96
C ALA A 36 -11.97 6.77 -14.91
N ASN A 37 -12.84 6.77 -15.92
CA ASN A 37 -13.96 7.69 -15.98
C ASN A 37 -14.91 7.47 -14.81
N ARG A 38 -15.38 8.57 -14.20
CA ARG A 38 -16.36 8.58 -13.10
C ARG A 38 -15.87 7.87 -11.82
N VAL A 39 -14.57 7.62 -11.69
CA VAL A 39 -13.95 7.13 -10.47
C VAL A 39 -13.18 8.27 -9.80
N GLU A 40 -13.50 8.52 -8.53
CA GLU A 40 -12.73 9.40 -7.66
C GLU A 40 -11.62 8.62 -6.96
N TYR A 41 -10.41 9.18 -6.94
CA TYR A 41 -9.24 8.56 -6.30
C TYR A 41 -8.84 9.40 -5.11
N ARG A 42 -8.83 8.79 -3.93
CA ARG A 42 -8.35 9.40 -2.69
C ARG A 42 -7.07 8.73 -2.23
N ILE A 43 -5.99 9.51 -2.14
CA ILE A 43 -4.67 9.00 -1.76
C ILE A 43 -4.31 9.57 -0.39
N GLU A 44 -4.06 8.69 0.57
CA GLU A 44 -3.77 9.02 1.96
C GLU A 44 -2.44 8.37 2.37
N VAL A 45 -1.40 9.19 2.48
CA VAL A 45 -0.07 8.73 2.93
C VAL A 45 0.16 9.29 4.32
N GLN A 46 0.42 8.41 5.29
CA GLN A 46 0.75 8.81 6.65
C GLN A 46 2.06 9.64 6.64
N PRO A 47 2.11 10.79 7.33
CA PRO A 47 3.35 11.55 7.45
C PRO A 47 4.35 10.81 8.35
N GLY A 48 5.64 10.91 8.01
CA GLY A 48 6.72 10.39 8.85
C GLY A 48 6.91 8.87 8.81
N LEU A 49 6.48 8.21 7.71
CA LEU A 49 6.70 6.78 7.53
C LEU A 49 8.19 6.41 7.56
N PRO A 50 8.54 5.24 8.12
CA PRO A 50 9.91 4.73 8.08
C PRO A 50 10.38 4.56 6.64
N GLN A 51 11.69 4.71 6.43
CA GLN A 51 12.32 4.40 5.16
C GLN A 51 12.69 2.93 5.17
N ILE A 52 12.11 2.16 4.26
CA ILE A 52 12.42 0.74 4.09
C ILE A 52 12.93 0.50 2.68
N ALA A 53 13.88 -0.42 2.52
CA ALA A 53 14.33 -0.83 1.20
C ALA A 53 13.20 -1.57 0.47
N ILE A 54 12.74 -1.00 -0.64
CA ILE A 54 11.66 -1.55 -1.46
C ILE A 54 12.05 -1.49 -2.94
N ASP A 55 11.71 -2.56 -3.65
CA ASP A 55 11.84 -2.58 -5.10
C ASP A 55 10.70 -1.80 -5.74
N GLY A 56 11.00 -0.59 -6.24
CA GLY A 56 10.00 0.29 -6.86
C GLY A 56 9.27 -0.33 -8.05
N ALA A 57 9.90 -1.25 -8.80
CA ALA A 57 9.24 -1.95 -9.90
C ALA A 57 8.17 -2.94 -9.37
N GLN A 58 8.46 -3.60 -8.24
CA GLN A 58 7.48 -4.47 -7.57
C GLN A 58 6.31 -3.67 -7.01
N ILE A 59 6.57 -2.54 -6.35
CA ILE A 59 5.52 -1.65 -5.83
C ILE A 59 4.63 -1.15 -6.97
N ARG A 60 5.22 -0.68 -8.07
CA ARG A 60 4.46 -0.23 -9.24
C ARG A 60 3.57 -1.36 -9.80
N ARG A 61 4.09 -2.58 -9.90
CA ARG A 61 3.32 -3.74 -10.38
C ARG A 61 2.18 -4.08 -9.42
N LEU A 62 2.43 -4.04 -8.12
CA LEU A 62 1.42 -4.25 -7.08
C LEU A 62 0.29 -3.23 -7.24
N LEU A 63 0.61 -1.93 -7.22
CA LEU A 63 -0.37 -0.85 -7.37
C LEU A 63 -1.16 -0.98 -8.67
N SER A 64 -0.51 -1.22 -9.81
CA SER A 64 -1.21 -1.43 -11.09
C SER A 64 -2.25 -2.54 -11.02
N ASN A 65 -1.94 -3.65 -10.35
CA ASN A 65 -2.88 -4.77 -10.23
C ASN A 65 -4.07 -4.42 -9.33
N LEU A 66 -3.82 -3.78 -8.20
CA LEU A 66 -4.88 -3.45 -7.23
C LEU A 66 -5.83 -2.39 -7.81
N ILE A 67 -5.28 -1.33 -8.38
CA ILE A 67 -6.07 -0.25 -8.96
C ILE A 67 -6.88 -0.73 -10.16
N ARG A 68 -6.29 -1.54 -11.05
CA ARG A 68 -7.04 -2.14 -12.15
C ARG A 68 -8.21 -2.99 -11.65
N ASN A 69 -8.01 -3.77 -10.58
CA ASN A 69 -9.08 -4.61 -10.03
C ASN A 69 -10.21 -3.77 -9.41
N ALA A 70 -9.86 -2.72 -8.66
CA ALA A 70 -10.82 -1.79 -8.07
C ALA A 70 -11.64 -1.04 -9.14
N GLU A 71 -10.98 -0.56 -10.20
CA GLU A 71 -11.65 0.06 -11.36
C GLU A 71 -12.62 -0.91 -12.05
N GLN A 72 -12.22 -2.17 -12.23
CA GLN A 72 -13.05 -3.21 -12.83
C GLN A 72 -14.28 -3.55 -11.98
N ALA A 73 -14.16 -3.47 -10.66
CA ALA A 73 -15.28 -3.67 -9.74
C ALA A 73 -16.26 -2.49 -9.72
N GLN A 74 -15.89 -1.34 -10.31
CA GLN A 74 -16.67 -0.10 -10.34
C GLN A 74 -16.90 0.42 -11.78
N PRO A 75 -17.49 -0.36 -12.70
CA PRO A 75 -17.61 0.00 -14.12
C PRO A 75 -18.52 1.22 -14.36
N ASN A 76 -19.41 1.53 -13.41
CA ASN A 76 -20.32 2.68 -13.49
C ASN A 76 -19.75 3.94 -12.82
N GLY A 77 -18.54 3.87 -12.29
CA GLY A 77 -17.94 4.89 -11.44
C GLY A 77 -18.03 4.55 -9.95
N GLY A 78 -17.39 5.38 -9.13
CA GLY A 78 -17.30 5.15 -7.69
C GLY A 78 -16.12 5.90 -7.07
N GLU A 79 -15.63 5.35 -5.96
CA GLU A 79 -14.48 5.86 -5.22
C GLU A 79 -13.52 4.71 -4.93
N ILE A 80 -12.22 4.99 -5.14
CA ILE A 80 -11.10 4.15 -4.75
C ILE A 80 -10.25 4.93 -3.76
N THR A 81 -10.04 4.38 -2.58
CA THR A 81 -9.16 4.96 -1.56
C THR A 81 -7.89 4.12 -1.44
N VAL A 82 -6.74 4.78 -1.50
CA VAL A 82 -5.43 4.15 -1.28
C VAL A 82 -4.79 4.74 -0.05
N ARG A 83 -4.49 3.88 0.93
CA ARG A 83 -3.87 4.27 2.19
C ARG A 83 -2.48 3.66 2.32
N CYS A 84 -1.54 4.44 2.83
CA CYS A 84 -0.20 3.98 3.17
C CYS A 84 0.13 4.40 4.60
N PHE A 85 0.34 3.42 5.48
CA PHE A 85 0.53 3.66 6.90
C PHE A 85 1.49 2.63 7.52
N ALA A 86 2.05 2.94 8.69
CA ALA A 86 2.78 1.96 9.50
C ALA A 86 1.75 1.21 10.38
N PRO A 87 1.50 -0.10 10.15
CA PRO A 87 0.52 -0.85 10.94
C PRO A 87 0.99 -1.06 12.37
N ASP A 88 0.05 -1.29 13.30
CA ASP A 88 0.41 -1.74 14.65
C ASP A 88 1.06 -3.14 14.55
N HIS A 89 2.17 -3.33 15.26
CA HIS A 89 2.89 -4.59 15.32
C HIS A 89 1.97 -5.77 15.69
N ALA A 90 1.01 -5.54 16.58
CA ALA A 90 0.04 -6.56 16.99
C ALA A 90 -0.91 -6.99 15.86
N GLU A 91 -1.20 -6.09 14.91
CA GLU A 91 -2.05 -6.37 13.75
C GLU A 91 -1.29 -7.10 12.64
N MET A 92 0.01 -6.83 12.52
CA MET A 92 0.83 -7.37 11.43
C MET A 92 1.28 -8.82 11.67
N PHE A 93 1.50 -9.20 12.94
CA PHE A 93 1.93 -10.55 13.34
C PHE A 93 1.03 -11.15 14.44
N PRO A 94 -0.26 -11.43 14.14
CA PRO A 94 -1.16 -12.01 15.13
C PRO A 94 -0.74 -13.45 15.47
N GLY A 95 -0.17 -13.64 16.67
CA GLY A 95 0.16 -14.96 17.21
C GLY A 95 1.65 -15.35 17.15
N GLU A 96 2.52 -14.50 16.63
CA GLU A 96 3.96 -14.73 16.70
C GLU A 96 4.48 -14.23 18.06
N MET A 97 4.97 -15.16 18.89
CA MET A 97 5.79 -14.79 20.04
C MET A 97 7.10 -14.26 19.48
N VAL A 98 7.18 -12.95 19.28
CA VAL A 98 8.45 -12.27 19.03
C VAL A 98 9.30 -12.46 20.29
N THR A 99 10.11 -13.51 20.29
CA THR A 99 11.02 -13.85 21.40
C THR A 99 12.19 -12.87 21.49
N ASP A 100 12.40 -12.08 20.44
CA ASP A 100 13.41 -11.03 20.38
C ASP A 100 12.78 -9.66 20.67
N THR A 101 12.86 -9.23 21.93
CA THR A 101 12.32 -7.92 22.38
C THR A 101 12.99 -6.72 21.71
N ASN A 102 14.10 -6.93 20.99
CA ASN A 102 14.81 -5.91 20.21
C ASN A 102 14.46 -5.91 18.72
N PHE A 103 13.69 -6.88 18.21
CA PHE A 103 13.25 -6.88 16.82
C PHE A 103 11.96 -6.06 16.70
N GLN A 104 12.08 -4.85 16.15
CA GLN A 104 10.94 -4.03 15.74
C GLN A 104 10.84 -4.13 14.22
N PRO A 105 10.05 -5.06 13.65
CA PRO A 105 9.82 -5.05 12.21
C PRO A 105 9.09 -3.74 11.87
N SER A 106 9.80 -2.84 11.18
CA SER A 106 9.23 -1.61 10.63
C SER A 106 8.51 -1.97 9.32
N GLY A 107 7.30 -2.50 9.45
CA GLY A 107 6.43 -2.75 8.32
C GLY A 107 5.79 -1.48 7.75
N LEU A 108 5.47 -1.50 6.46
CA LEU A 108 4.54 -0.55 5.86
C LEU A 108 3.34 -1.32 5.29
N ALA A 109 2.15 -0.79 5.50
CA ALA A 109 0.91 -1.30 4.94
C ALA A 109 0.48 -0.42 3.76
N ILE A 110 0.05 -1.08 2.67
CA ILE A 110 -0.69 -0.44 1.59
C ILE A 110 -2.08 -1.07 1.56
N GLU A 111 -3.09 -0.23 1.65
CA GLU A 111 -4.47 -0.64 1.55
C GLU A 111 -5.12 0.01 0.33
N VAL A 112 -5.91 -0.78 -0.40
CA VAL A 112 -6.74 -0.30 -1.50
C VAL A 112 -8.18 -0.72 -1.22
N GLU A 113 -9.03 0.26 -0.93
CA GLU A 113 -10.45 0.07 -0.69
C GLU A 113 -11.25 0.53 -1.92
N ASP A 114 -12.19 -0.30 -2.37
CA ASP A 114 -13.16 0.04 -3.39
C ASP A 114 -14.61 -0.23 -2.93
N LYS A 115 -15.55 0.53 -3.49
CA LYS A 115 -17.00 0.38 -3.24
C LYS A 115 -17.70 -0.43 -4.33
N GLY A 116 -16.96 -1.23 -5.09
CA GLY A 116 -17.46 -2.06 -6.18
C GLY A 116 -18.15 -3.35 -5.72
N GLU A 117 -18.58 -4.15 -6.69
CA GLU A 117 -19.32 -5.40 -6.45
C GLU A 117 -18.49 -6.53 -5.81
N GLY A 118 -17.20 -6.30 -5.54
CA GLY A 118 -16.30 -7.26 -4.93
C GLY A 118 -15.92 -8.42 -5.86
N ILE A 119 -15.35 -9.49 -5.30
CA ILE A 119 -14.96 -10.70 -6.05
C ILE A 119 -16.05 -11.76 -5.81
N THR A 120 -16.80 -12.13 -6.84
CA THR A 120 -17.67 -13.31 -6.83
C THR A 120 -16.90 -14.59 -7.13
#